data_AF-A0AA44Z5T4-F1
#
_entry.id   AF-A0AA44Z5T4-F1
#
_cell.length_a   1.000
_cell.length_b   1.000
_cell.length_c   1.000
_cell.angle_alpha   90.00
_cell.angle_beta   90.00
_cell.angle_gamma   90.00
#
_symmetry.space_group_name_H-M   'P 1'
#
loop_
_entity.id
_entity.type
_entity.pdbx_description
1 polymer ?
#
loop_
_entity_poly.entity_id
_entity_poly.type
_entity_poly.pdbx_seq_one_letter_code
_entity_poly.pdbx_strand_id
1 'polypeptide(L)' 'MIEGVELNIYLDDDTVSFSLSPVQTEVIFKALGLQFDPNTQTLNSFSDNSLQKHILPKINFVPK' A
#
# COMPACT_ATOMS: atom_id res chain seq x y z
N MET A 1 -15.00 0.99 6.83
CA MET A 1 -14.56 0.80 5.43
C MET A 1 -13.77 2.03 5.06
N ILE A 2 -12.57 1.91 4.46
CA ILE A 2 -11.79 3.09 4.05
C ILE A 2 -12.56 3.76 2.89
N GLU A 3 -12.98 5.01 3.07
CA GLU A 3 -13.73 5.76 2.04
C GLU A 3 -12.84 6.21 0.87
N GLY A 4 -11.57 6.48 1.15
CA GLY A 4 -10.57 6.83 0.16
C GLY A 4 -9.23 7.10 0.83
N VAL A 5 -8.15 6.88 0.09
CA VAL A 5 -6.79 7.27 0.49
C VAL A 5 -6.24 8.17 -0.59
N GLU A 6 -5.62 9.27 -0.19
CA GLU A 6 -4.87 10.13 -1.10
C GLU A 6 -3.38 9.85 -0.93
N LEU A 7 -2.69 9.55 -2.03
CA LEU A 7 -1.24 9.47 -2.04
C LEU A 7 -0.70 10.85 -2.41
N ASN A 8 0.09 11.41 -1.49
CA ASN A 8 0.79 12.67 -1.68
C ASN A 8 2.27 12.37 -1.88
N ILE A 9 2.82 12.75 -3.03
CA ILE A 9 4.24 12.62 -3.37
C ILE A 9 4.86 14.00 -3.30
N TYR A 10 5.74 14.20 -2.31
CA TYR A 10 6.48 15.45 -2.13
C TYR A 10 7.74 15.43 -2.97
N LEU A 11 7.86 16.41 -3.87
CA LEU A 11 9.05 16.73 -4.64
C LEU A 11 9.67 18.01 -4.05
N ASP A 12 10.92 18.32 -4.40
CA ASP A 12 11.64 19.45 -3.80
C ASP A 12 10.90 20.80 -3.92
N ASP A 13 10.19 21.02 -5.04
CA ASP A 13 9.44 22.26 -5.31
C ASP A 13 7.95 22.06 -5.60
N ASP A 14 7.42 20.83 -5.51
CA ASP A 14 6.03 20.51 -5.89
C ASP A 14 5.44 19.36 -5.06
N THR A 15 4.12 19.21 -5.09
CA THR A 15 3.42 18.05 -4.52
C THR A 15 2.43 17.51 -5.52
N VAL A 16 2.58 16.22 -5.84
CA VAL A 16 1.64 15.50 -6.70
C VAL A 16 0.72 14.66 -5.82
N SER A 17 -0.56 14.97 -5.85
CA SER A 17 -1.61 14.29 -5.08
C SER A 17 -2.54 13.53 -6.01
N PHE A 18 -2.85 12.28 -5.67
CA PHE A 18 -3.91 11.54 -6.36
C PHE A 18 -4.64 10.58 -5.44
N SER A 19 -5.95 10.49 -5.64
CA SER A 19 -6.80 9.54 -4.92
C SER A 19 -6.53 8.11 -5.41
N LEU A 20 -6.38 7.20 -4.45
CA LEU A 20 -6.26 5.78 -4.70
C LEU A 20 -7.66 5.14 -4.66
N SER A 21 -7.90 4.23 -5.60
CA SER A 21 -9.04 3.32 -5.49
C SER A 21 -8.88 2.41 -4.26
N PRO A 22 -9.98 1.80 -3.77
CA PRO A 22 -9.91 0.86 -2.64
C PRO A 22 -8.90 -0.29 -2.87
N VAL A 23 -8.82 -0.81 -4.11
CA VAL A 23 -7.87 -1.87 -4.47
C VAL A 23 -6.42 -1.37 -4.41
N GLN A 24 -6.14 -0.18 -4.96
CA GLN A 24 -4.79 0.40 -4.91
C GLN A 24 -4.36 0.71 -3.47
N THR A 25 -5.29 1.21 -2.66
CA THR A 25 -5.10 1.44 -1.23
C THR A 25 -4.68 0.16 -0.52
N GLU A 26 -5.41 -0.93 -0.75
CA GLU A 26 -5.14 -2.22 -0.11
C GLU A 26 -3.76 -2.76 -0.51
N VAL A 27 -3.38 -2.66 -1.79
CA VAL A 27 -2.06 -3.08 -2.29
C VAL A 27 -0.94 -2.27 -1.65
N ILE A 28 -1.09 -0.94 -1.56
CA ILE A 28 -0.07 -0.07 -0.96
C ILE A 28 0.07 -0.34 0.53
N PHE A 29 -1.03 -0.47 1.26
CA PHE A 29 -0.99 -0.77 2.70
C PHE A 29 -0.29 -2.10 2.94
N LYS A 30 -0.65 -3.14 2.17
CA LYS A 30 0.07 -4.41 2.22
C LYS A 30 1.56 -4.23 1.89
N ALA A 31 1.93 -3.47 0.87
CA ALA A 31 3.34 -3.26 0.51
C ALA A 31 4.13 -2.53 1.60
N LEU A 32 3.49 -1.62 2.33
CA LEU A 32 4.05 -0.94 3.50
C LEU A 32 4.04 -1.81 4.77
N GLY A 33 3.59 -3.05 4.69
CA GLY A 33 3.48 -3.93 5.84
C GLY A 33 2.37 -3.51 6.81
N LEU A 34 1.31 -2.89 6.32
CA LEU A 34 0.16 -2.44 7.12
C LEU A 34 -1.08 -3.27 6.81
N GLN A 35 -1.82 -3.61 7.86
CA GLN A 35 -3.12 -4.29 7.79
C GLN A 35 -4.17 -3.46 8.52
N PHE A 36 -5.27 -3.16 7.85
CA PHE A 36 -6.43 -2.54 8.49
C PHE A 36 -7.34 -3.64 9.07
N ASP A 37 -7.64 -3.55 10.36
CA ASP A 37 -8.69 -4.38 10.96
C ASP A 37 -10.03 -3.64 10.86
N PRO A 38 -10.99 -4.12 10.06
CA PRO A 38 -12.26 -3.43 9.85
C PRO A 38 -13.17 -3.44 11.10
N ASN A 39 -12.95 -4.35 12.04
CA ASN A 39 -13.78 -4.50 13.24
C ASN A 39 -13.36 -3.54 14.34
N THR A 40 -12.05 -3.35 14.49
CA THR A 40 -11.47 -2.45 15.51
C THR A 40 -11.10 -1.09 14.95
N GLN A 41 -11.10 -0.92 13.62
CA GLN A 41 -10.60 0.25 12.91
C GLN A 41 -9.14 0.58 13.25
N THR A 42 -8.36 -0.41 13.67
CA THR A 42 -6.95 -0.24 14.02
C THR A 42 -6.04 -0.62 12.85
N LEU A 43 -4.90 0.07 12.79
CA LEU A 43 -3.81 -0.25 11.89
C LEU A 43 -2.83 -1.19 12.60
N ASN A 44 -2.63 -2.38 12.05
CA ASN A 44 -1.63 -3.34 12.53
C ASN A 44 -0.48 -3.43 11.52
N SER A 45 0.70 -3.84 11.97
CA SER A 45 1.80 -4.17 11.08
C SER A 45 1.86 -5.68 10.80
N PHE A 46 2.14 -6.03 9.56
CA PHE A 46 2.51 -7.40 9.21
C PHE A 46 3.90 -7.71 9.78
N SER A 47 4.09 -8.95 10.23
CA SER A 47 5.43 -9.53 10.33
C SER A 47 5.91 -9.94 8.93
N ASP A 48 7.24 -10.01 8.73
CA ASP A 48 7.86 -10.37 7.44
C ASP A 48 7.27 -11.65 6.83
N ASN A 49 7.04 -12.68 7.66
CA ASN A 49 6.48 -13.96 7.24
C ASN A 49 5.00 -13.87 6.81
N SER A 50 4.22 -12.99 7.44
CA SER A 50 2.81 -12.78 7.07
C SER A 50 2.70 -11.96 5.79
N LEU A 51 3.63 -11.01 5.60
CA LEU A 51 3.70 -10.19 4.39
C LEU A 51 3.93 -11.03 3.13
N GLN A 52 4.86 -11.98 3.18
CA GLN A 52 5.17 -12.88 2.05
C GLN A 52 3.98 -13.71 1.56
N LYS A 53 2.98 -13.98 2.41
CA LYS A 53 1.75 -14.70 2.01
C LYS A 53 0.81 -13.83 1.18
N HIS A 54 0.93 -12.51 1.28
CA HIS A 54 0.07 -11.55 0.60
C HIS A 54 0.76 -10.87 -0.58
N ILE A 55 2.08 -10.70 -0.51
CA ILE A 55 2.89 -10.06 -1.55
C ILE A 55 4.09 -10.96 -1.85
N LEU A 56 4.16 -11.39 -3.11
CA LEU A 56 5.35 -12.01 -3.68
C LEU A 56 5.94 -11.06 -4.72
N PRO A 57 7.07 -10.39 -4.44
CA PRO A 57 7.66 -9.49 -5.41
C PRO A 57 8.11 -10.30 -6.63
N LYS A 58 7.54 -9.96 -7.80
CA LYS A 58 7.97 -10.49 -9.09
C LYS A 58 8.40 -9.33 -9.95
N ILE A 59 9.70 -9.21 -10.19
CA ILE A 59 10.26 -8.22 -11.10
C ILE A 59 10.49 -8.91 -12.44
N ASN A 60 9.79 -8.44 -13.48
CA ASN A 60 10.02 -8.90 -14.84
C ASN A 60 10.95 -7.90 -15.52
N PHE A 61 12.15 -8.35 -15.89
CA PHE A 61 13.05 -7.55 -16.70
C PHE A 61 12.80 -7.83 -18.17
N VAL A 62 12.79 -6.78 -18.99
CA VAL A 62 12.86 -6.95 -20.45
C VAL A 62 14.32 -7.25 -20.80
N PRO A 63 14.63 -8.30 -21.57
CA PRO A 63 15.98 -8.54 -22.06
C PRO A 63 16.45 -7.33 -22.87
N LYS A 64 17.67 -6.86 -22.61
CA LYS A 64 18.35 -5.87 -23.46
C LYS A 64 18.88 -6.53 -24.73
#